data_AF-A0AAW6AUP7-F1
#
_entry.id   AF-A0AAW6AUP7-F1
#
_cell.length_a   1.000
_cell.length_b   1.000
_cell.length_c   1.000
_cell.angle_alpha   90.00
_cell.angle_beta   90.00
_cell.angle_gamma   90.00
#
_symmetry.space_group_name_H-M   'P 1'
#
loop_
_entity.id
_entity.type
_entity.pdbx_description
1 polymer ?
#
loop_
_entity_poly.entity_id
_entity_poly.type
_entity_poly.pdbx_seq_one_letter_code
_entity_poly.pdbx_strand_id
1 'polypeptide(L)'
;MDIDVLKELNLELLTERQRAVVSMTLDGKTQVEIGKELGCRQATVSRLIQYAIRRNSRILTSKEKPLSPKKTETQKKDENTQKKKINSHSSSTNRYNRYDYGVYKDRDLSILSQHEKEIMTLKIDGLTYQQIADRLDITSGCVGALIQKSRAKLDGTYRYNRYNRYNRYDYGVYKDRDLSILSQREKEIMTLKIDGLTYQQIADRLDITSGCVGALIQKSLAKLDGTYTQKKDENTQKKKINSHSSTTNRYNKYDYGVYKDRDLSILSQREKEIMTLKIDGLTYQQIADRLDITSGCVGALIQKSRAKLDGTYHDGLRLTINRRRYESVLRDPVREKENRKRTYRKNRKKRIADMKEYNKKYYQQHREKLLKRQKERQEKNREEA
;
A
#
# COMPACT_ATOMS: atom_id res chain seq x y z
N MET A 1 26.51 2.87 -13.46
CA MET A 1 26.03 1.89 -14.45
C MET A 1 27.28 1.40 -15.13
N ASP A 2 27.55 0.11 -15.14
CA ASP A 2 28.74 -0.41 -15.84
C ASP A 2 28.53 -0.29 -17.35
N ILE A 3 29.26 0.63 -17.96
CA ILE A 3 29.26 0.84 -19.41
C ILE A 3 29.79 -0.39 -20.12
N ASP A 4 30.68 -1.15 -19.48
CA ASP A 4 31.29 -2.35 -20.05
C ASP A 4 30.26 -3.47 -20.29
N VAL A 5 29.25 -3.58 -19.43
CA VAL A 5 28.11 -4.52 -19.65
C VAL A 5 27.30 -4.17 -20.89
N LEU A 6 27.27 -2.89 -21.30
CA LEU A 6 26.56 -2.46 -22.50
C LEU A 6 27.34 -2.70 -23.78
N LYS A 7 28.68 -2.70 -23.73
CA LYS A 7 29.55 -3.00 -24.88
C LYS A 7 29.45 -4.46 -25.32
N GLU A 8 29.16 -5.37 -24.39
CA GLU A 8 29.01 -6.80 -24.64
C GLU A 8 27.61 -7.21 -25.14
N LEU A 9 26.68 -6.26 -25.29
CA LEU A 9 25.32 -6.54 -25.76
C LEU A 9 25.32 -6.80 -27.26
N ASN A 10 24.74 -7.93 -27.68
CA ASN A 10 24.40 -8.12 -29.09
C ASN A 10 23.25 -7.18 -29.47
N LEU A 11 23.55 -6.19 -30.32
CA LEU A 11 22.63 -5.14 -30.74
C LEU A 11 21.53 -5.66 -31.69
N GLU A 12 21.77 -6.75 -32.42
CA GLU A 12 20.77 -7.35 -33.33
C GLU A 12 19.57 -7.92 -32.57
N LEU A 13 19.79 -8.32 -31.31
CA LEU A 13 18.75 -8.88 -30.44
C LEU A 13 17.88 -7.79 -29.81
N LEU A 14 18.21 -6.51 -29.99
CA LEU A 14 17.52 -5.38 -29.39
C LEU A 14 16.51 -4.76 -30.36
N THR A 15 15.44 -4.17 -29.80
CA THR A 15 14.51 -3.32 -30.59
C THR A 15 15.20 -2.03 -31.02
N GLU A 16 14.71 -1.37 -32.07
CA GLU A 16 15.26 -0.10 -32.56
C GLU A 16 15.38 0.96 -31.45
N ARG A 17 14.35 1.05 -30.59
CA ARG A 17 14.33 1.99 -29.47
C ARG A 17 15.33 1.63 -28.37
N GLN A 18 15.57 0.33 -28.13
CA GLN A 18 16.60 -0.13 -27.20
C GLN A 18 18.01 0.09 -27.76
N ARG A 19 18.22 -0.16 -29.06
CA ARG A 19 19.49 0.11 -29.74
C ARG A 19 19.84 1.59 -29.70
N ALA A 20 18.88 2.46 -30.00
CA ALA A 20 19.07 3.91 -29.92
C ALA A 20 19.49 4.35 -28.51
N VAL A 21 18.83 3.86 -27.47
CA VAL A 21 19.18 4.17 -26.08
C VAL A 21 20.56 3.61 -25.71
N VAL A 22 20.89 2.37 -26.09
CA VAL A 22 22.19 1.74 -25.79
C VAL A 22 23.32 2.45 -26.53
N SER A 23 23.16 2.78 -27.81
CA SER A 23 24.14 3.53 -28.61
C SER A 23 24.40 4.91 -27.99
N MET A 24 23.36 5.69 -27.72
CA MET A 24 23.52 7.01 -27.10
C MET A 24 24.16 6.94 -25.70
N THR A 25 23.93 5.85 -24.96
CA THR A 25 24.58 5.61 -23.66
C THR A 25 26.06 5.25 -23.83
N LEU A 26 26.42 4.48 -24.86
CA LEU A 26 27.81 4.15 -25.21
C LEU A 26 28.58 5.38 -25.72
N ASP A 27 27.89 6.30 -26.40
CA ASP A 27 28.43 7.60 -26.86
C ASP A 27 28.63 8.60 -25.69
N GLY A 28 28.35 8.19 -24.45
CA GLY A 28 28.57 8.98 -23.25
C GLY A 28 27.45 9.94 -22.86
N LYS A 29 26.30 9.92 -23.56
CA LYS A 29 25.15 10.77 -23.19
C LYS A 29 24.52 10.32 -21.87
N THR A 30 24.11 11.27 -21.05
CA THR A 30 23.41 11.00 -19.80
C THR A 30 21.97 10.53 -20.05
N GLN A 31 21.40 9.77 -19.12
CA GLN A 31 20.01 9.32 -19.22
C GLN A 31 18.98 10.48 -19.34
N VAL A 32 19.35 11.66 -18.84
CA VAL A 32 18.50 12.85 -18.92
C VAL A 32 18.53 13.44 -20.33
N GLU A 33 19.71 13.50 -20.95
CA GLU A 33 19.89 13.96 -22.34
C GLU A 33 19.21 13.00 -23.33
N ILE A 34 19.42 11.69 -23.17
CA ILE A 34 18.74 10.65 -23.96
C ILE A 34 17.22 10.76 -23.80
N GLY A 35 16.74 11.05 -22.60
CA GLY A 35 15.32 11.28 -22.35
C GLY A 35 14.76 12.47 -23.11
N LYS A 36 15.50 13.58 -23.16
CA LYS A 36 15.10 14.78 -23.92
C LYS A 36 15.07 14.52 -25.42
N GLU A 37 16.07 13.81 -25.95
CA GLU A 37 16.21 13.51 -27.38
C GLU A 37 15.14 12.50 -27.88
N LEU A 38 14.76 11.54 -27.04
CA LEU A 38 13.74 10.53 -27.37
C LEU A 38 12.32 10.87 -26.87
N GLY A 39 12.11 12.09 -26.35
CA GLY A 39 10.82 12.56 -25.85
C GLY A 39 10.26 11.70 -24.69
N CYS A 40 11.13 11.17 -23.83
CA CYS A 40 10.74 10.26 -22.75
C CYS A 40 11.39 10.60 -21.40
N ARG A 41 10.75 10.19 -20.29
CA ARG A 41 11.29 10.46 -18.94
C ARG A 41 12.56 9.63 -18.69
N GLN A 42 13.50 10.16 -17.90
CA GLN A 42 14.73 9.46 -17.49
C GLN A 42 14.49 8.04 -16.95
N ALA A 43 13.43 7.84 -16.15
CA ALA A 43 13.07 6.52 -15.62
C ALA A 43 12.73 5.50 -16.72
N THR A 44 12.24 5.97 -17.87
CA THR A 44 11.95 5.15 -19.06
C THR A 44 13.25 4.71 -19.73
N VAL A 45 14.22 5.63 -19.89
CA VAL A 45 15.56 5.33 -20.40
C VAL A 45 16.25 4.28 -19.54
N SER A 46 16.21 4.42 -18.22
CA SER A 46 16.76 3.43 -17.29
C SER A 46 16.12 2.04 -17.43
N ARG A 47 14.81 1.96 -17.67
CA ARG A 47 14.12 0.68 -17.91
C ARG A 47 14.50 0.05 -19.25
N LEU A 48 14.62 0.86 -20.30
CA LEU A 48 15.01 0.37 -21.63
C LEU A 48 16.40 -0.28 -21.60
N ILE A 49 17.34 0.30 -20.84
CA ILE A 49 18.67 -0.28 -20.63
C ILE A 49 18.59 -1.62 -19.88
N GLN A 50 17.80 -1.69 -18.79
CA GLN A 50 17.61 -2.94 -18.05
C GLN A 50 16.96 -4.04 -18.90
N TYR A 51 16.04 -3.68 -19.80
CA TYR A 51 15.43 -4.61 -20.73
C TYR A 51 16.40 -5.10 -21.80
N ALA A 52 17.28 -4.22 -22.31
CA ALA A 52 18.32 -4.62 -23.24
C ALA A 52 19.27 -5.67 -22.64
N ILE A 53 19.72 -5.46 -21.40
CA ILE A 53 20.57 -6.42 -20.67
C ILE A 53 19.85 -7.75 -20.48
N ARG A 54 18.60 -7.72 -20.01
CA ARG A 54 17.81 -8.93 -19.75
C ARG A 54 17.51 -9.73 -21.03
N ARG A 55 17.34 -9.05 -22.16
CA ARG A 55 17.05 -9.67 -23.46
C ARG A 55 18.26 -10.44 -23.97
N ASN A 56 19.45 -9.85 -23.87
CA ASN A 56 20.70 -10.52 -24.21
C ASN A 56 21.00 -11.73 -23.29
N SER A 57 20.78 -11.59 -21.97
CA SER A 57 21.05 -12.67 -21.03
C SER A 57 20.15 -13.91 -21.22
N ARG A 58 18.91 -13.74 -21.70
CA ARG A 58 17.96 -14.86 -21.88
C ARG A 58 18.26 -15.70 -23.12
N ILE A 59 18.74 -15.07 -24.19
CA ILE A 59 18.96 -15.76 -25.47
C ILE A 59 20.25 -16.59 -25.41
N LEU A 60 21.28 -16.11 -24.71
CA LEU A 60 22.50 -16.90 -24.42
C LEU A 60 22.18 -18.21 -23.69
N THR A 61 21.27 -18.18 -22.70
CA THR A 61 20.85 -19.39 -21.97
C THR A 61 19.98 -20.38 -22.77
N SER A 62 19.56 -20.03 -23.99
CA SER A 62 18.71 -20.88 -24.84
C SER A 62 19.45 -21.60 -25.96
N LYS A 63 20.71 -21.20 -26.27
CA LYS A 63 21.53 -21.82 -27.33
C LYS A 63 22.48 -22.92 -26.83
N GLU A 64 22.74 -23.05 -25.52
CA GLU A 64 23.57 -24.12 -24.95
C GLU A 64 22.75 -25.10 -24.12
N LYS A 65 22.26 -26.16 -24.77
CA LYS A 65 22.02 -27.45 -24.09
C LYS A 65 22.63 -28.56 -24.95
N PRO A 66 23.79 -29.13 -24.58
CA PRO A 66 24.28 -30.36 -25.19
C PRO A 66 23.35 -31.51 -24.81
N LEU A 67 22.84 -32.25 -25.79
CA LEU A 67 22.27 -33.58 -25.56
C LEU A 67 23.37 -34.48 -25.00
N SER A 68 23.14 -35.10 -23.84
CA SER A 68 24.00 -36.16 -23.31
C SER A 68 23.20 -37.44 -23.07
N PRO A 69 23.85 -38.63 -23.14
CA PRO A 69 23.22 -39.89 -23.52
C PRO A 69 22.57 -40.63 -22.35
N LYS A 70 21.66 -41.54 -22.69
CA LYS A 70 20.94 -42.49 -21.81
C LYS A 70 21.88 -43.12 -20.77
N LYS A 71 21.48 -43.10 -19.49
CA LYS A 71 22.14 -43.85 -18.41
C LYS A 71 21.21 -44.90 -17.79
N THR A 72 21.79 -46.08 -17.61
CA THR A 72 21.28 -47.31 -17.00
C THR A 72 21.06 -47.20 -15.50
N GLU A 73 20.26 -48.13 -14.98
CA GLU A 73 19.83 -48.25 -13.59
C GLU A 73 20.99 -48.52 -12.62
N THR A 74 21.42 -47.51 -11.87
CA THR A 74 21.86 -47.66 -10.47
C THR A 74 22.20 -46.28 -9.91
N GLN A 75 21.20 -45.61 -9.31
CA GLN A 75 21.34 -44.54 -8.29
C GLN A 75 19.93 -44.03 -7.91
N LYS A 76 19.05 -44.94 -7.45
CA LYS A 76 17.80 -44.59 -6.77
C LYS A 76 18.03 -44.57 -5.26
N LYS A 77 18.65 -43.52 -4.73
CA LYS A 77 18.60 -43.18 -3.29
C LYS A 77 19.18 -41.81 -3.00
N ASP A 78 18.70 -40.77 -3.70
CA ASP A 78 18.77 -39.36 -3.25
C ASP A 78 17.78 -38.43 -3.99
N GLU A 79 16.85 -38.97 -4.79
CA GLU A 79 15.89 -38.16 -5.57
C GLU A 79 14.59 -37.80 -4.83
N ASN A 80 14.32 -38.32 -3.62
CA ASN A 80 13.01 -38.13 -2.99
C ASN A 80 12.81 -36.76 -2.31
N THR A 81 13.88 -35.97 -2.14
CA THR A 81 13.78 -34.61 -1.58
C THR A 81 13.80 -33.52 -2.66
N GLN A 82 14.26 -33.83 -3.88
CA GLN A 82 14.17 -32.92 -5.03
C GLN A 82 12.89 -33.14 -5.86
N LYS A 83 12.35 -34.36 -5.95
CA LYS A 83 11.08 -34.61 -6.67
C LYS A 83 9.84 -33.98 -6.02
N LYS A 84 9.85 -33.68 -4.71
CA LYS A 84 8.78 -32.90 -4.05
C LYS A 84 8.90 -31.38 -4.22
N LYS A 85 10.07 -30.85 -4.58
CA LYS A 85 10.24 -29.41 -4.87
C LYS A 85 10.08 -29.06 -6.34
N ILE A 86 10.29 -30.00 -7.27
CA ILE A 86 10.09 -29.75 -8.71
C ILE A 86 8.61 -29.87 -9.10
N ASN A 87 7.83 -30.78 -8.48
CA ASN A 87 6.38 -30.89 -8.76
C ASN A 87 5.50 -29.81 -8.11
N SER A 88 6.04 -28.94 -7.26
CA SER A 88 5.31 -27.76 -6.76
C SER A 88 5.51 -26.50 -7.62
N HIS A 89 6.49 -26.51 -8.53
CA HIS A 89 6.75 -25.39 -9.45
C HIS A 89 6.26 -25.63 -10.88
N SER A 90 5.96 -26.88 -11.28
CA SER A 90 5.34 -27.18 -12.58
C SER A 90 3.83 -26.93 -12.65
N SER A 91 3.17 -26.61 -11.53
CA SER A 91 1.72 -26.31 -11.49
C SER A 91 1.37 -24.81 -11.49
N SER A 92 2.37 -23.91 -11.46
CA SER A 92 2.12 -22.46 -11.46
C SER A 92 2.17 -21.82 -12.85
N THR A 93 2.91 -22.39 -13.79
CA THR A 93 2.93 -21.95 -15.21
C THR A 93 1.77 -22.50 -16.02
N ASN A 94 1.15 -23.61 -15.58
CA ASN A 94 0.01 -24.23 -16.29
C ASN A 94 -1.38 -23.74 -15.83
N ARG A 95 -1.44 -22.67 -15.03
CA ARG A 95 -2.72 -22.01 -14.65
C ARG A 95 -3.22 -20.99 -15.69
N TYR A 96 -2.42 -20.63 -16.68
CA TYR A 96 -2.71 -19.53 -17.61
C TYR A 96 -3.51 -19.92 -18.87
N ASN A 97 -3.80 -21.20 -19.07
CA ASN A 97 -4.64 -21.73 -20.15
C ASN A 97 -5.96 -22.33 -19.67
N ARG A 98 -6.44 -21.96 -18.47
CA ARG A 98 -7.71 -22.51 -17.92
C ARG A 98 -8.96 -21.93 -18.58
N TYR A 99 -8.89 -20.77 -19.22
CA TYR A 99 -10.05 -20.13 -19.85
C TYR A 99 -10.03 -20.40 -21.35
N ASP A 100 -11.14 -20.95 -21.86
CA ASP A 100 -11.39 -21.06 -23.28
C ASP A 100 -11.74 -19.68 -23.83
N TYR A 101 -10.85 -19.12 -24.65
CA TYR A 101 -11.06 -17.84 -25.33
C TYR A 101 -11.78 -17.99 -26.67
N GLY A 102 -12.03 -19.23 -27.14
CA GLY A 102 -12.81 -19.50 -28.35
C GLY A 102 -14.24 -18.96 -28.27
N VAL A 103 -14.80 -18.85 -27.06
CA VAL A 103 -16.12 -18.26 -26.79
C VAL A 103 -16.25 -16.80 -27.26
N TYR A 104 -15.13 -16.10 -27.46
CA TYR A 104 -15.10 -14.71 -27.91
C TYR A 104 -14.77 -14.53 -29.40
N LYS A 105 -14.54 -15.62 -30.15
CA LYS A 105 -14.12 -15.59 -31.56
C LYS A 105 -15.15 -14.91 -32.47
N ASP A 106 -16.43 -15.18 -32.22
CA ASP A 106 -17.55 -14.65 -33.00
C ASP A 106 -18.36 -13.59 -32.23
N ARG A 107 -17.83 -13.10 -31.09
CA ARG A 107 -18.48 -12.04 -30.33
C ARG A 107 -18.21 -10.69 -30.95
N ASP A 108 -19.22 -9.82 -30.92
CA ASP A 108 -19.03 -8.42 -31.26
C ASP A 108 -18.08 -7.73 -30.26
N LEU A 109 -16.89 -7.37 -30.76
CA LEU A 109 -15.87 -6.68 -29.99
C LEU A 109 -16.06 -5.16 -30.00
N SER A 110 -17.12 -4.62 -30.59
CA SER A 110 -17.40 -3.17 -30.70
C SER A 110 -17.31 -2.41 -29.37
N ILE A 111 -17.68 -3.06 -28.26
CA ILE A 111 -17.64 -2.50 -26.89
C ILE A 111 -16.22 -2.31 -26.33
N LEU A 112 -15.20 -2.90 -26.96
CA LEU A 112 -13.79 -2.77 -26.57
C LEU A 112 -13.13 -1.59 -27.29
N SER A 113 -12.14 -0.95 -26.64
CA SER A 113 -11.28 0.02 -27.34
C SER A 113 -10.37 -0.68 -28.35
N GLN A 114 -9.81 0.05 -29.31
CA GLN A 114 -8.92 -0.55 -30.34
C GLN A 114 -7.77 -1.36 -29.73
N HIS A 115 -7.16 -0.87 -28.66
CA HIS A 115 -6.09 -1.55 -27.95
C HIS A 115 -6.58 -2.78 -27.15
N GLU A 116 -7.80 -2.72 -26.61
CA GLU A 116 -8.44 -3.86 -25.95
C GLU A 116 -8.86 -4.93 -26.96
N LYS A 117 -9.30 -4.53 -28.16
CA LYS A 117 -9.61 -5.44 -29.29
C LYS A 117 -8.35 -6.17 -29.72
N GLU A 118 -7.27 -5.44 -30.00
CA GLU A 118 -5.99 -6.01 -30.44
C GLU A 118 -5.46 -7.07 -29.45
N ILE A 119 -5.46 -6.76 -28.15
CA ILE A 119 -5.05 -7.71 -27.11
C ILE A 119 -5.99 -8.93 -27.05
N MET A 120 -7.31 -8.70 -27.20
CA MET A 120 -8.30 -9.77 -27.16
C MET A 120 -8.18 -10.70 -28.37
N THR A 121 -8.00 -10.15 -29.58
CA THR A 121 -7.77 -10.90 -30.82
C THR A 121 -6.50 -11.73 -30.71
N LEU A 122 -5.38 -11.13 -30.31
CA LEU A 122 -4.13 -11.88 -30.12
C LEU A 122 -4.28 -13.00 -29.07
N LYS A 123 -5.16 -12.81 -28.07
CA LYS A 123 -5.42 -13.86 -27.09
C LYS A 123 -6.33 -14.97 -27.63
N ILE A 124 -7.32 -14.63 -28.45
CA ILE A 124 -8.20 -15.57 -29.16
C ILE A 124 -7.37 -16.42 -30.14
N ASP A 125 -6.38 -15.82 -30.80
CA ASP A 125 -5.42 -16.49 -31.70
C ASP A 125 -4.43 -17.41 -30.96
N GLY A 126 -4.52 -17.50 -29.63
CA GLY A 126 -3.76 -18.46 -28.81
C GLY A 126 -2.44 -17.93 -28.27
N LEU A 127 -2.10 -16.66 -28.44
CA LEU A 127 -0.83 -16.13 -27.91
C LEU A 127 -0.84 -16.11 -26.37
N THR A 128 0.35 -16.35 -25.81
CA THR A 128 0.57 -16.23 -24.36
C THR A 128 0.63 -14.76 -23.94
N TYR A 129 0.35 -14.47 -22.67
CA TYR A 129 0.43 -13.10 -22.16
C TYR A 129 1.84 -12.50 -22.32
N GLN A 130 2.87 -13.34 -22.33
CA GLN A 130 4.24 -12.90 -22.54
C GLN A 130 4.51 -12.54 -24.01
N GLN A 131 4.01 -13.33 -24.96
CA GLN A 131 4.12 -13.02 -26.39
C GLN A 131 3.33 -11.76 -26.77
N ILE A 132 2.13 -11.59 -26.21
CA ILE A 132 1.32 -10.36 -26.39
C ILE A 132 2.04 -9.15 -25.80
N ALA A 133 2.61 -9.31 -24.60
CA ALA A 133 3.39 -8.28 -23.93
C ALA A 133 4.61 -7.84 -24.76
N ASP A 134 5.35 -8.81 -25.29
CA ASP A 134 6.54 -8.57 -26.10
C ASP A 134 6.17 -7.95 -27.46
N ARG A 135 5.00 -8.28 -28.02
CA ARG A 135 4.49 -7.73 -29.29
C ARG A 135 3.96 -6.30 -29.16
N LEU A 136 3.36 -5.96 -28.03
CA LEU A 136 2.72 -4.66 -27.79
C LEU A 136 3.56 -3.72 -26.91
N ASP A 137 4.79 -4.10 -26.57
CA ASP A 137 5.70 -3.37 -25.69
C ASP A 137 5.07 -2.97 -24.33
N ILE A 138 4.34 -3.91 -23.73
CA ILE A 138 3.70 -3.75 -22.41
C ILE A 138 4.08 -4.91 -21.49
N THR A 139 3.84 -4.78 -20.19
CA THR A 139 4.13 -5.88 -19.26
C THR A 139 3.06 -6.97 -19.35
N SER A 140 3.43 -8.24 -19.11
CA SER A 140 2.47 -9.36 -19.06
C SER A 140 1.40 -9.19 -17.97
N GLY A 141 1.71 -8.44 -16.90
CA GLY A 141 0.73 -7.99 -15.91
C GLY A 141 -0.30 -7.00 -16.48
N CYS A 142 0.14 -6.05 -17.32
CA CYS A 142 -0.75 -5.14 -18.03
C CYS A 142 -1.66 -5.92 -19.01
N VAL A 143 -1.11 -6.88 -19.75
CA VAL A 143 -1.88 -7.76 -20.65
C VAL A 143 -2.95 -8.50 -19.86
N GLY A 144 -2.60 -9.11 -18.73
CA GLY A 144 -3.56 -9.82 -17.88
C GLY A 144 -4.68 -8.92 -17.35
N ALA A 145 -4.36 -7.70 -16.92
CA ALA A 145 -5.36 -6.73 -16.46
C ALA A 145 -6.29 -6.26 -17.58
N LEU A 146 -5.75 -6.03 -18.79
CA LEU A 146 -6.52 -5.62 -19.96
C LEU A 146 -7.44 -6.74 -20.45
N ILE A 147 -6.96 -7.99 -20.51
CA ILE A 147 -7.79 -9.15 -20.87
C ILE A 147 -8.91 -9.37 -19.86
N GLN A 148 -8.63 -9.26 -18.56
CA GLN A 148 -9.65 -9.35 -17.52
C GLN A 148 -10.72 -8.26 -17.67
N LYS A 149 -10.29 -7.03 -18.01
CA LYS A 149 -11.17 -5.89 -18.28
C LYS A 149 -12.03 -6.13 -19.53
N SER A 150 -11.43 -6.58 -20.63
CA SER A 150 -12.12 -6.86 -21.90
C SER A 150 -13.17 -7.95 -21.73
N ARG A 151 -12.82 -9.06 -21.06
CA ARG A 151 -13.76 -10.14 -20.75
C ARG A 151 -14.94 -9.65 -19.94
N ALA A 152 -14.69 -8.93 -18.86
CA ALA A 152 -15.76 -8.42 -18.02
C ALA A 152 -16.71 -7.47 -18.79
N LYS A 153 -16.19 -6.70 -19.76
CA LYS A 153 -17.03 -5.88 -20.65
C LYS A 153 -17.89 -6.74 -21.58
N LEU A 154 -17.31 -7.74 -22.21
CA LEU A 154 -18.01 -8.66 -23.11
C LEU A 154 -19.04 -9.53 -22.37
N ASP A 155 -18.72 -10.00 -21.17
CA ASP A 155 -19.57 -10.84 -20.33
C ASP A 155 -20.64 -10.05 -19.57
N GLY A 156 -20.67 -8.70 -19.70
CA GLY A 156 -21.60 -7.83 -18.97
C GLY A 156 -21.35 -7.76 -17.46
N THR A 157 -20.25 -8.33 -16.96
CA THR A 157 -19.88 -8.39 -15.53
C THR A 157 -18.96 -7.25 -15.08
N TYR A 158 -18.65 -6.30 -15.98
CA TYR A 158 -17.73 -5.20 -15.72
C TYR A 158 -18.26 -4.22 -14.67
N ARG A 159 -17.86 -4.44 -13.41
CA ARG A 159 -17.98 -3.44 -12.36
C ARG A 159 -16.83 -2.44 -12.50
N TYR A 160 -17.15 -1.26 -13.03
CA TYR A 160 -16.20 -0.20 -13.32
C TYR A 160 -15.27 0.08 -12.13
N ASN A 161 -13.99 -0.22 -12.32
CA ASN A 161 -12.96 -0.07 -11.31
C ASN A 161 -12.83 1.43 -10.92
N ARG A 162 -12.62 1.69 -9.63
CA ARG A 162 -12.65 3.01 -8.97
C ARG A 162 -11.74 4.07 -9.63
N TYR A 163 -10.77 3.64 -10.44
CA TYR A 163 -9.75 4.46 -11.09
C TYR A 163 -10.12 4.98 -12.49
N ASN A 164 -11.23 4.56 -13.09
CA ASN A 164 -11.57 4.90 -14.49
C ASN A 164 -12.90 5.69 -14.62
N ARG A 165 -13.14 6.61 -13.67
CA ARG A 165 -14.38 7.41 -13.60
C ARG A 165 -14.40 8.62 -14.56
N TYR A 166 -13.26 8.98 -15.18
CA TYR A 166 -13.09 10.30 -15.80
C TYR A 166 -13.14 10.34 -17.34
N ASN A 167 -13.21 9.18 -18.01
CA ASN A 167 -13.21 9.11 -19.49
C ASN A 167 -14.39 8.28 -20.04
N ARG A 168 -15.57 8.36 -19.40
CA ARG A 168 -16.75 7.55 -19.76
C ARG A 168 -17.85 8.30 -20.54
N TYR A 169 -17.78 9.63 -20.66
CA TYR A 169 -18.85 10.39 -21.30
C TYR A 169 -18.41 10.81 -22.69
N ASP A 170 -19.24 10.51 -23.69
CA ASP A 170 -19.20 11.20 -24.97
C ASP A 170 -19.72 12.61 -24.73
N TYR A 171 -18.80 13.56 -24.61
CA TYR A 171 -19.14 14.96 -24.37
C TYR A 171 -19.65 15.65 -25.66
N GLY A 172 -19.53 15.01 -26.83
CA GLY A 172 -20.05 15.54 -28.10
C GLY A 172 -21.57 15.72 -28.09
N VAL A 173 -22.29 14.90 -27.33
CA VAL A 173 -23.76 14.98 -27.14
C VAL A 173 -24.20 16.29 -26.45
N TYR A 174 -23.27 17.00 -25.81
CA TYR A 174 -23.54 18.25 -25.08
C TYR A 174 -23.14 19.51 -25.86
N LYS A 175 -22.61 19.37 -27.07
CA LYS A 175 -22.08 20.48 -27.88
C LYS A 175 -23.16 21.52 -28.23
N ASP A 176 -24.37 21.04 -28.51
CA ASP A 176 -25.51 21.88 -28.91
C ASP A 176 -26.62 21.92 -27.84
N ARG A 177 -26.31 21.45 -26.61
CA ARG A 177 -27.28 21.36 -25.52
C ARG A 177 -27.36 22.71 -24.80
N ASP A 178 -28.57 23.12 -24.42
CA ASP A 178 -28.75 24.34 -23.64
C ASP A 178 -28.08 24.21 -22.26
N LEU A 179 -27.02 25.00 -22.05
CA LEU A 179 -26.26 25.04 -20.81
C LEU A 179 -26.85 26.03 -19.80
N SER A 180 -27.96 26.70 -20.10
CA SER A 180 -28.58 27.75 -19.25
C SER A 180 -28.76 27.34 -17.79
N ILE A 181 -29.10 26.07 -17.54
CA ILE A 181 -29.30 25.45 -16.22
C ILE A 181 -28.02 25.34 -15.36
N LEU A 182 -26.84 25.51 -15.97
CA LEU A 182 -25.55 25.49 -15.28
C LEU A 182 -25.15 26.87 -14.76
N SER A 183 -24.45 26.90 -13.62
CA SER A 183 -23.79 28.11 -13.16
C SER A 183 -22.65 28.50 -14.10
N GLN A 184 -22.23 29.76 -14.08
CA GLN A 184 -21.18 30.27 -14.98
C GLN A 184 -19.88 29.45 -14.92
N ARG A 185 -19.49 28.99 -13.73
CA ARG A 185 -18.29 28.15 -13.53
C ARG A 185 -18.50 26.70 -14.00
N GLU A 186 -19.72 26.19 -13.91
CA GLU A 186 -20.08 24.88 -14.47
C GLU A 186 -20.14 24.92 -16.01
N LYS A 187 -20.61 26.04 -16.60
CA LYS A 187 -20.60 26.28 -18.05
C LYS A 187 -19.18 26.29 -18.59
N GLU A 188 -18.31 27.11 -18.01
CA GLU A 188 -16.92 27.27 -18.46
C GLU A 188 -16.17 25.93 -18.45
N ILE A 189 -16.30 25.15 -17.37
CA ILE A 189 -15.69 23.81 -17.29
C ILE A 189 -16.29 22.84 -18.31
N MET A 190 -17.60 22.90 -18.53
CA MET A 190 -18.28 22.02 -19.48
C MET A 190 -17.87 22.33 -20.92
N THR A 191 -17.79 23.61 -21.30
CA THR A 191 -17.33 24.05 -22.62
C THR A 191 -15.89 23.60 -22.88
N LEU A 192 -14.97 23.89 -21.96
CA LEU A 192 -13.57 23.45 -22.08
C LEU A 192 -13.46 21.91 -22.20
N LYS A 193 -14.38 21.18 -21.57
CA LYS A 193 -14.41 19.72 -21.66
C LYS A 193 -14.96 19.22 -22.99
N ILE A 194 -15.99 19.87 -23.55
CA ILE A 194 -16.54 19.61 -24.88
C ILE A 194 -15.49 19.89 -25.96
N ASP A 195 -14.67 20.94 -25.77
CA ASP A 195 -13.55 21.30 -26.65
C ASP A 195 -12.37 20.30 -26.58
N GLY A 196 -12.49 19.25 -25.78
CA GLY A 196 -11.53 18.14 -25.73
C GLY A 196 -10.40 18.29 -24.72
N LEU A 197 -10.40 19.32 -23.86
CA LEU A 197 -9.34 19.48 -22.86
C LEU A 197 -9.38 18.37 -21.80
N THR A 198 -8.20 18.00 -21.31
CA THR A 198 -8.06 17.07 -20.20
C THR A 198 -8.41 17.75 -18.87
N TYR A 199 -8.76 16.95 -17.87
CA TYR A 199 -9.10 17.48 -16.54
C TYR A 199 -7.92 18.24 -15.91
N GLN A 200 -6.69 17.87 -16.25
CA GLN A 200 -5.49 18.56 -15.78
C GLN A 200 -5.33 19.92 -16.47
N GLN A 201 -5.51 20.00 -17.79
CA GLN A 201 -5.45 21.28 -18.52
C GLN A 201 -6.56 22.25 -18.09
N ILE A 202 -7.77 21.75 -17.81
CA ILE A 202 -8.86 22.57 -17.27
C ILE A 202 -8.52 23.04 -15.85
N ALA A 203 -7.96 22.15 -15.03
CA ALA A 203 -7.52 22.48 -13.67
C ALA A 203 -6.46 23.59 -13.66
N ASP A 204 -5.43 23.44 -14.50
CA ASP A 204 -4.34 24.41 -14.63
C ASP A 204 -4.85 25.75 -15.19
N ARG A 205 -5.81 25.75 -16.11
CA ARG A 205 -6.40 26.96 -16.70
C ARG A 205 -7.32 27.73 -15.74
N LEU A 206 -7.99 27.02 -14.84
CA LEU A 206 -8.98 27.61 -13.91
C LEU A 206 -8.46 27.74 -12.48
N ASP A 207 -7.16 27.48 -12.27
CA ASP A 207 -6.48 27.45 -10.98
C ASP A 207 -7.25 26.65 -9.91
N ILE A 208 -7.61 25.42 -10.26
CA ILE A 208 -8.32 24.49 -9.38
C ILE A 208 -7.71 23.09 -9.49
N THR A 209 -8.05 22.21 -8.55
CA THR A 209 -7.58 20.82 -8.64
C THR A 209 -8.36 20.01 -9.68
N SER A 210 -7.71 19.03 -10.32
CA SER A 210 -8.37 18.11 -11.27
C SER A 210 -9.51 17.29 -10.64
N GLY A 211 -9.47 17.09 -9.32
CA GLY A 211 -10.57 16.52 -8.56
C GLY A 211 -11.80 17.44 -8.48
N CYS A 212 -11.58 18.76 -8.33
CA CYS A 212 -12.65 19.75 -8.38
C CYS A 212 -13.30 19.82 -9.77
N VAL A 213 -12.49 19.78 -10.83
CA VAL A 213 -12.99 19.71 -12.22
C VAL A 213 -13.91 18.50 -12.41
N GLY A 214 -13.47 17.32 -11.98
CA GLY A 214 -14.28 16.10 -12.10
C GLY A 214 -15.59 16.12 -11.32
N ALA A 215 -15.61 16.73 -10.13
CA ALA A 215 -16.82 16.88 -9.35
C ALA A 215 -17.82 17.86 -9.99
N LEU A 216 -17.32 18.98 -10.54
CA LEU A 216 -18.15 19.98 -11.22
C LEU A 216 -18.73 19.42 -12.52
N ILE A 217 -17.94 18.69 -13.32
CA ILE A 217 -18.46 18.02 -14.52
C ILE A 217 -19.57 17.03 -14.18
N GLN A 218 -19.39 16.19 -13.16
CA GLN A 218 -20.45 15.24 -12.74
C GLN A 218 -21.72 15.95 -12.30
N LYS A 219 -21.58 17.09 -11.62
CA LYS A 219 -22.71 17.93 -11.22
C LYS A 219 -23.41 18.54 -12.42
N SER A 220 -22.65 19.06 -13.38
CA SER A 220 -23.17 19.61 -14.63
C SER A 220 -23.93 18.58 -15.45
N LEU A 221 -23.35 17.38 -15.62
CA LEU A 221 -24.00 16.26 -16.34
C LEU A 221 -25.32 15.88 -15.68
N ALA A 222 -25.34 15.72 -14.35
CA ALA A 222 -26.56 15.38 -13.63
C ALA A 222 -27.66 16.44 -13.83
N LYS A 223 -27.30 17.72 -13.85
CA LYS A 223 -28.24 18.83 -14.09
C LYS A 223 -28.80 18.80 -15.51
N LEU A 224 -27.93 18.61 -16.50
CA LEU A 224 -28.33 18.54 -17.90
C LEU A 224 -29.18 17.30 -18.20
N ASP A 225 -28.86 16.16 -17.58
CA ASP A 225 -29.57 14.88 -17.75
C ASP A 225 -30.86 14.78 -16.92
N GLY A 226 -31.23 15.80 -16.14
CA GLY A 226 -32.41 15.79 -15.28
C GLY A 226 -32.33 14.78 -14.12
N THR A 227 -31.17 14.19 -13.87
CA THR A 227 -30.94 13.22 -12.76
C THR A 227 -30.46 13.91 -11.48
N TYR A 228 -30.36 15.24 -11.49
CA TYR A 228 -29.88 16.04 -10.38
C TYR A 228 -30.93 16.23 -9.28
N THR A 229 -30.69 15.63 -8.12
CA THR A 229 -31.52 15.84 -6.93
C THR A 229 -31.01 17.03 -6.11
N GLN A 230 -31.79 18.12 -6.02
CA GLN A 230 -31.45 19.32 -5.22
C GLN A 230 -31.14 19.03 -3.73
N LYS A 231 -31.70 17.95 -3.17
CA LYS A 231 -31.50 17.51 -1.77
C LYS A 231 -30.02 17.24 -1.37
N LYS A 232 -29.09 17.10 -2.32
CA LYS A 232 -27.65 16.91 -2.05
C LYS A 232 -26.90 18.20 -1.71
N ASP A 233 -27.29 19.33 -2.30
CA ASP A 233 -26.58 20.60 -2.11
C ASP A 233 -27.00 21.29 -0.81
N GLU A 234 -28.29 21.24 -0.45
CA GLU A 234 -28.78 21.72 0.85
C GLU A 234 -28.13 20.97 2.03
N ASN A 235 -27.93 19.65 1.90
CA ASN A 235 -27.21 18.85 2.90
C ASN A 235 -25.72 19.18 2.96
N THR A 236 -25.12 19.66 1.86
CA THR A 236 -23.71 20.02 1.81
C THR A 236 -23.45 21.43 2.36
N GLN A 237 -24.38 22.37 2.14
CA GLN A 237 -24.38 23.69 2.80
C GLN A 237 -24.72 23.57 4.29
N LYS A 238 -25.75 22.79 4.69
CA LYS A 238 -26.02 22.48 6.11
C LYS A 238 -24.83 21.79 6.79
N LYS A 239 -24.13 20.88 6.08
CA LYS A 239 -22.88 20.29 6.60
C LYS A 239 -21.74 21.30 6.72
N LYS A 240 -21.58 22.28 5.82
CA LYS A 240 -20.55 23.32 5.95
C LYS A 240 -20.82 24.25 7.14
N ILE A 241 -22.06 24.66 7.34
CA ILE A 241 -22.48 25.47 8.51
C ILE A 241 -22.28 24.66 9.81
N ASN A 242 -22.64 23.37 9.82
CA ASN A 242 -22.42 22.50 10.99
C ASN A 242 -20.97 22.02 11.15
N SER A 243 -20.09 22.19 10.14
CA SER A 243 -18.71 21.68 10.20
C SER A 243 -17.79 22.50 11.10
N HIS A 244 -18.12 23.76 11.39
CA HIS A 244 -17.41 24.55 12.40
C HIS A 244 -17.79 24.15 13.83
N SER A 245 -18.86 23.35 14.02
CA SER A 245 -19.29 22.84 15.32
C SER A 245 -18.89 21.37 15.57
N SER A 246 -18.67 20.57 14.51
CA SER A 246 -18.61 19.10 14.65
C SER A 246 -17.22 18.45 14.75
N THR A 247 -16.11 19.20 14.73
CA THR A 247 -14.76 18.59 14.80
C THR A 247 -14.46 17.95 16.16
N THR A 248 -15.22 18.30 17.21
CA THR A 248 -15.16 17.69 18.54
C THR A 248 -15.92 16.37 18.67
N ASN A 249 -16.87 16.07 17.77
CA ASN A 249 -17.84 14.99 18.01
C ASN A 249 -17.47 13.60 17.46
N ARG A 250 -16.36 13.47 16.71
CA ARG A 250 -15.92 12.16 16.20
C ARG A 250 -15.33 11.23 17.28
N TYR A 251 -14.96 11.77 18.45
CA TYR A 251 -14.44 11.02 19.60
C TYR A 251 -15.48 10.73 20.69
N ASN A 252 -16.71 11.28 20.58
CA ASN A 252 -17.82 11.06 21.50
C ASN A 252 -18.88 10.11 20.91
N LYS A 253 -18.45 9.00 20.29
CA LYS A 253 -19.39 7.97 19.81
C LYS A 253 -20.04 7.18 20.96
N TYR A 254 -19.44 7.18 22.14
CA TYR A 254 -19.95 6.46 23.31
C TYR A 254 -20.56 7.46 24.28
N ASP A 255 -21.78 7.16 24.72
CA ASP A 255 -22.42 7.88 25.83
C ASP A 255 -21.75 7.44 27.14
N TYR A 256 -20.98 8.37 27.74
CA TYR A 256 -20.33 8.15 29.02
C TYR A 256 -21.24 8.49 30.21
N GLY A 257 -22.43 9.07 29.98
CA GLY A 257 -23.41 9.36 31.02
C GLY A 257 -23.89 8.10 31.76
N VAL A 258 -23.86 6.95 31.08
CA VAL A 258 -24.19 5.61 31.64
C VAL A 258 -23.29 5.23 32.83
N TYR A 259 -22.12 5.85 32.96
CA TYR A 259 -21.17 5.57 34.04
C TYR A 259 -21.23 6.58 35.19
N LYS A 260 -22.08 7.61 35.12
CA LYS A 260 -22.17 8.69 36.13
C LYS A 260 -22.58 8.16 37.51
N ASP A 261 -23.51 7.21 37.52
CA ASP A 261 -24.06 6.62 38.75
C ASP A 261 -23.52 5.20 39.02
N ARG A 262 -22.51 4.75 38.24
CA ARG A 262 -21.89 3.44 38.47
C ARG A 262 -20.89 3.50 39.60
N ASP A 263 -20.81 2.41 40.35
CA ASP A 263 -19.76 2.24 41.34
C ASP A 263 -18.38 2.10 40.65
N LEU A 264 -17.55 3.14 40.82
CA LEU A 264 -16.19 3.19 40.30
C LEU A 264 -15.18 2.48 41.24
N SER A 265 -15.61 1.86 42.35
CA SER A 265 -14.74 1.19 43.32
C SER A 265 -13.78 0.18 42.70
N ILE A 266 -14.21 -0.55 41.67
CA ILE A 266 -13.44 -1.56 40.93
C ILE A 266 -12.27 -1.00 40.10
N LEU A 267 -12.25 0.31 39.86
CA LEU A 267 -11.20 1.00 39.13
C LEU A 267 -10.03 1.37 40.06
N SER A 268 -8.81 1.37 39.52
CA SER A 268 -7.67 1.97 40.23
C SER A 268 -7.83 3.49 40.31
N GLN A 269 -7.16 4.16 41.24
CA GLN A 269 -7.26 5.62 41.41
C GLN A 269 -7.07 6.39 40.10
N ARG A 270 -6.13 5.94 39.25
CA ARG A 270 -5.84 6.56 37.96
C ARG A 270 -6.92 6.30 36.91
N GLU A 271 -7.52 5.11 36.93
CA GLU A 271 -8.64 4.75 36.07
C GLU A 271 -9.91 5.54 36.49
N LYS A 272 -10.15 5.71 37.80
CA LYS A 272 -11.24 6.54 38.34
C LYS A 272 -11.11 7.99 37.86
N GLU A 273 -9.95 8.60 38.09
CA GLU A 273 -9.68 10.00 37.73
C GLU A 273 -9.93 10.26 36.24
N ILE A 274 -9.42 9.38 35.36
CA ILE A 274 -9.64 9.49 33.91
C ILE A 274 -11.12 9.28 33.54
N MET A 275 -11.79 8.32 34.18
CA MET A 275 -13.19 8.02 33.91
C MET A 275 -14.09 9.19 34.33
N THR A 276 -13.87 9.78 35.51
CA THR A 276 -14.58 10.98 35.98
C THR A 276 -14.39 12.15 35.03
N LEU A 277 -13.14 12.47 34.67
CA LEU A 277 -12.86 13.55 33.71
C LEU A 277 -13.51 13.30 32.35
N LYS A 278 -13.65 12.03 31.94
CA LYS A 278 -14.33 11.69 30.69
C LYS A 278 -15.86 11.80 30.80
N ILE A 279 -16.45 11.43 31.94
CA ILE A 279 -17.88 11.63 32.25
C ILE A 279 -18.21 13.12 32.29
N ASP A 280 -17.32 13.96 32.82
CA ASP A 280 -17.43 15.42 32.85
C ASP A 280 -17.30 16.07 31.45
N GLY A 281 -17.07 15.28 30.40
CA GLY A 281 -17.09 15.72 29.01
C GLY A 281 -15.73 16.14 28.45
N LEU A 282 -14.62 15.96 29.18
CA LEU A 282 -13.30 16.35 28.67
C LEU A 282 -12.89 15.47 27.47
N THR A 283 -12.14 16.10 26.56
CA THR A 283 -11.51 15.42 25.42
C THR A 283 -10.29 14.62 25.87
N TYR A 284 -9.88 13.63 25.07
CA TYR A 284 -8.69 12.84 25.41
C TYR A 284 -7.42 13.68 25.50
N GLN A 285 -7.35 14.79 24.75
CA GLN A 285 -6.23 15.72 24.80
C GLN A 285 -6.24 16.53 26.10
N GLN A 286 -7.38 17.09 26.50
CA GLN A 286 -7.50 17.82 27.76
C GLN A 286 -7.21 16.94 28.99
N ILE A 287 -7.66 15.68 28.97
CA ILE A 287 -7.33 14.71 30.02
C ILE A 287 -5.83 14.39 30.00
N ALA A 288 -5.24 14.21 28.83
CA ALA A 288 -3.82 13.96 28.67
C ALA A 288 -2.97 15.09 29.25
N ASP A 289 -3.31 16.34 28.90
CA ASP A 289 -2.61 17.54 29.36
C ASP A 289 -2.78 17.73 30.88
N ARG A 290 -3.99 17.50 31.42
CA ARG A 290 -4.27 17.62 32.87
C ARG A 290 -3.54 16.57 33.71
N LEU A 291 -3.31 15.39 33.14
CA LEU A 291 -2.75 14.25 33.85
C LEU A 291 -1.28 13.98 33.50
N ASP A 292 -0.66 14.83 32.67
CA ASP A 292 0.70 14.68 32.15
C ASP A 292 0.97 13.28 31.56
N ILE A 293 0.07 12.85 30.67
CA ILE A 293 0.17 11.57 29.95
C ILE A 293 -0.16 11.77 28.48
N THR A 294 0.13 10.78 27.63
CA THR A 294 -0.24 10.86 26.21
C THR A 294 -1.72 10.55 25.98
N SER A 295 -2.33 11.16 24.96
CA SER A 295 -3.73 10.91 24.58
C SER A 295 -4.02 9.44 24.22
N GLY A 296 -3.02 8.72 23.71
CA GLY A 296 -3.10 7.26 23.50
C GLY A 296 -3.19 6.48 24.82
N CYS A 297 -2.47 6.92 25.86
CA CYS A 297 -2.55 6.34 27.20
C CYS A 297 -3.93 6.54 27.83
N VAL A 298 -4.50 7.75 27.68
CA VAL A 298 -5.88 8.07 28.11
C VAL A 298 -6.88 7.12 27.44
N GLY A 299 -6.80 6.95 26.12
CA GLY A 299 -7.69 6.04 25.39
C GLY A 299 -7.62 4.60 25.87
N ALA A 300 -6.41 4.09 26.15
CA ALA A 300 -6.22 2.73 26.67
C ALA A 300 -6.80 2.57 28.08
N LEU A 301 -6.61 3.56 28.96
CA LEU A 301 -7.14 3.54 30.33
C LEU A 301 -8.66 3.65 30.36
N ILE A 302 -9.27 4.44 29.49
CA ILE A 302 -10.73 4.51 29.35
C ILE A 302 -11.31 3.17 28.88
N GLN A 303 -10.73 2.55 27.84
CA GLN A 303 -11.19 1.24 27.38
C GLN A 303 -11.09 0.17 28.47
N LYS A 304 -9.99 0.19 29.23
CA LYS A 304 -9.77 -0.72 30.36
C LYS A 304 -10.80 -0.50 31.47
N SER A 305 -11.08 0.77 31.80
CA SER A 305 -12.04 1.14 32.84
C SER A 305 -13.45 0.71 32.46
N ARG A 306 -13.86 0.95 31.21
CA ARG A 306 -15.14 0.48 30.68
C ARG A 306 -15.27 -1.03 30.75
N ALA A 307 -14.27 -1.77 30.29
CA ALA A 307 -14.31 -3.23 30.36
C ALA A 307 -14.52 -3.72 31.79
N LYS A 308 -13.90 -3.07 32.79
CA LYS A 308 -14.07 -3.43 34.22
C LYS A 308 -15.48 -3.13 34.71
N LEU A 309 -15.99 -1.94 34.39
CA LEU A 309 -17.34 -1.51 34.79
C LEU A 309 -18.44 -2.32 34.08
N ASP A 310 -18.20 -2.72 32.84
CA ASP A 310 -19.14 -3.49 32.01
C ASP A 310 -19.05 -5.01 32.28
N GLY A 311 -18.15 -5.46 33.19
CA GLY A 311 -17.93 -6.88 33.49
C GLY A 311 -17.28 -7.68 32.36
N THR A 312 -16.79 -7.00 31.30
CA THR A 312 -16.14 -7.61 30.12
C THR A 312 -14.60 -7.62 30.23
N TYR A 313 -14.07 -7.17 31.37
CA TYR A 313 -12.64 -7.16 31.65
C TYR A 313 -12.13 -8.57 31.93
N HIS A 314 -11.74 -9.27 30.87
CA HIS A 314 -11.05 -10.53 30.98
C HIS A 314 -9.54 -10.29 31.13
N ASP A 315 -8.95 -10.70 32.25
CA ASP A 315 -7.49 -10.90 32.37
C ASP A 315 -6.94 -11.82 31.24
N GLY A 316 -7.84 -12.60 30.65
CA GLY A 316 -7.66 -13.37 29.43
C GLY A 316 -7.07 -12.58 28.25
N LEU A 317 -7.33 -11.28 28.07
CA LEU A 317 -6.77 -10.53 26.93
C LEU A 317 -5.25 -10.37 27.08
N ARG A 318 -4.78 -10.09 28.30
CA ARG A 318 -3.35 -9.98 28.62
C ARG A 318 -2.68 -11.36 28.56
N LEU A 319 -3.36 -12.40 29.06
CA LEU A 319 -2.91 -13.79 28.94
C LEU A 319 -2.86 -14.25 27.48
N THR A 320 -3.82 -13.87 26.63
CA THR A 320 -3.88 -14.20 25.20
C THR A 320 -2.81 -13.45 24.42
N ILE A 321 -2.58 -12.17 24.73
CA ILE A 321 -1.48 -11.39 24.13
C ILE A 321 -0.13 -11.98 24.55
N ASN A 322 0.04 -12.32 25.83
CA ASN A 322 1.26 -12.96 26.33
C ASN A 322 1.46 -14.35 25.73
N ARG A 323 0.40 -15.14 25.59
CA ARG A 323 0.38 -16.44 24.92
C ARG A 323 0.79 -16.32 23.46
N ARG A 324 0.18 -15.40 22.69
CA ARG A 324 0.55 -15.14 21.29
C ARG A 324 2.00 -14.69 21.15
N ARG A 325 2.52 -13.89 22.09
CA ARG A 325 3.94 -13.53 22.13
C ARG A 325 4.81 -14.75 22.39
N TYR A 326 4.46 -15.57 23.38
CA TYR A 326 5.19 -16.79 23.72
C TYR A 326 5.19 -17.80 22.55
N GLU A 327 4.04 -18.01 21.91
CA GLU A 327 3.87 -18.83 20.71
C GLU A 327 4.71 -18.29 19.53
N SER A 328 4.76 -16.96 19.35
CA SER A 328 5.62 -16.35 18.32
C SER A 328 7.11 -16.55 18.61
N VAL A 329 7.52 -16.56 19.89
CA VAL A 329 8.91 -16.81 20.30
C VAL A 329 9.28 -18.28 20.09
N LEU A 330 8.37 -19.20 20.41
CA LEU A 330 8.55 -20.64 20.20
C LEU A 330 8.58 -21.03 18.71
N ARG A 331 7.80 -20.33 17.87
CA ARG A 331 7.69 -20.60 16.43
C ARG A 331 8.97 -20.30 15.66
N ASP A 332 9.73 -19.29 16.09
CA ASP A 332 11.02 -18.91 15.47
C ASP A 332 11.99 -18.30 16.49
N PRO A 333 12.64 -19.15 17.30
CA PRO A 333 13.53 -18.69 18.38
C PRO A 333 14.76 -17.94 17.88
N VAL A 334 15.24 -18.28 16.68
CA VAL A 334 16.45 -17.70 16.07
C VAL A 334 16.18 -16.24 15.68
N ARG A 335 15.07 -16.01 14.98
CA ARG A 335 14.66 -14.66 14.58
C ARG A 335 14.36 -13.77 15.78
N GLU A 336 13.74 -14.32 16.83
CA GLU A 336 13.49 -13.56 18.06
C GLU A 336 14.80 -13.18 18.77
N LYS A 337 15.75 -14.11 18.88
CA LYS A 337 17.08 -13.85 19.46
C LYS A 337 17.82 -12.75 18.68
N GLU A 338 17.70 -12.75 17.36
CA GLU A 338 18.29 -11.72 16.49
C GLU A 338 17.60 -10.35 16.64
N ASN A 339 16.26 -10.33 16.67
CA ASN A 339 15.48 -9.12 16.92
C ASN A 339 15.82 -8.50 18.28
N ARG A 340 15.95 -9.32 19.34
CA ARG A 340 16.36 -8.85 20.67
C ARG A 340 17.75 -8.24 20.65
N LYS A 341 18.73 -8.89 19.98
CA LYS A 341 20.08 -8.33 19.78
C LYS A 341 20.03 -7.01 19.02
N ARG A 342 19.21 -6.91 17.96
CA ARG A 342 19.06 -5.68 17.17
C ARG A 342 18.48 -4.53 17.99
N THR A 343 17.42 -4.80 18.76
CA THR A 343 16.80 -3.81 19.65
C THR A 343 17.74 -3.38 20.76
N TYR A 344 18.50 -4.32 21.35
CA TYR A 344 19.52 -4.01 22.34
C TYR A 344 20.61 -3.11 21.78
N ARG A 345 21.14 -3.42 20.58
CA ARG A 345 22.14 -2.58 19.89
C ARG A 345 21.60 -1.18 19.60
N LYS A 346 20.38 -1.07 19.05
CA LYS A 346 19.73 0.20 18.72
C LYS A 346 19.56 1.10 19.96
N ASN A 347 19.18 0.50 21.09
CA ASN A 347 18.88 1.24 22.31
C ASN A 347 20.05 1.27 23.31
N ARG A 348 21.22 0.72 22.96
CA ARG A 348 22.35 0.53 23.89
C ARG A 348 22.81 1.84 24.52
N LYS A 349 23.03 2.88 23.72
CA LYS A 349 23.52 4.18 24.21
C LYS A 349 22.53 4.81 25.18
N LYS A 350 21.23 4.83 24.82
CA LYS A 350 20.16 5.35 25.68
C LYS A 350 20.03 4.55 26.98
N ARG A 351 20.00 3.22 26.92
CA ARG A 351 19.94 2.37 28.14
C ARG A 351 21.14 2.57 29.05
N ILE A 352 22.35 2.75 28.51
CA ILE A 352 23.54 3.03 29.32
C ILE A 352 23.42 4.40 30.00
N ALA A 353 22.92 5.42 29.31
CA ALA A 353 22.67 6.73 29.89
C ALA A 353 21.59 6.67 30.99
N ASP A 354 20.44 6.07 30.68
CA ASP A 354 19.33 5.89 31.61
C ASP A 354 19.77 5.06 32.84
N MET A 355 20.57 4.00 32.65
CA MET A 355 21.12 3.20 33.75
C MET A 355 22.19 3.94 34.54
N LYS A 356 22.99 4.81 33.92
CA LYS A 356 23.97 5.65 34.63
C LYS A 356 23.23 6.64 35.52
N GLU A 357 22.16 7.24 35.03
CA GLU A 357 21.32 8.16 35.80
C GLU A 357 20.52 7.43 36.90
N TYR A 358 19.93 6.28 36.59
CA TYR A 358 19.25 5.43 37.55
C TYR A 358 20.19 4.94 38.64
N ASN A 359 21.38 4.41 38.29
CA ASN A 359 22.37 3.96 39.27
C ASN A 359 22.90 5.12 40.11
N LYS A 360 23.03 6.33 39.54
CA LYS A 360 23.41 7.53 40.30
C LYS A 360 22.34 7.87 41.35
N LYS A 361 21.06 7.92 40.95
CA LYS A 361 19.93 8.20 41.86
C LYS A 361 19.75 7.09 42.91
N TYR A 362 19.81 5.83 42.50
CA TYR A 362 19.70 4.67 43.38
C TYR A 362 20.85 4.60 44.39
N TYR A 363 22.09 4.83 43.95
CA TYR A 363 23.25 4.86 44.86
C TYR A 363 23.15 6.02 45.83
N GLN A 364 22.67 7.19 45.42
CA GLN A 364 22.45 8.33 46.32
C GLN A 364 21.37 8.01 47.38
N GLN A 365 20.24 7.41 46.99
CA GLN A 365 19.13 7.08 47.90
C GLN A 365 19.44 5.90 48.84
N HIS A 366 20.33 4.98 48.45
CA HIS A 366 20.62 3.77 49.21
C HIS A 366 22.08 3.66 49.66
N ARG A 367 22.81 4.79 49.65
CA ARG A 367 24.26 4.85 49.91
C ARG A 367 24.63 4.19 51.24
N GLU A 368 23.94 4.56 52.31
CA GLU A 368 24.23 4.06 53.66
C GLU A 368 23.96 2.56 53.79
N LYS A 369 22.86 2.08 53.20
CA LYS A 369 22.51 0.66 53.18
C LYS A 369 23.53 -0.17 52.39
N LEU A 370 24.05 0.38 51.28
CA LEU A 370 25.08 -0.26 50.46
C LEU A 370 26.43 -0.30 51.18
N LEU A 371 26.84 0.79 51.84
CA LEU A 371 28.06 0.87 52.64
C LEU A 371 28.01 -0.07 53.86
N LYS A 372 26.87 -0.14 54.54
CA LYS A 372 26.67 -1.07 55.66
C LYS A 372 26.84 -2.54 55.21
N ARG A 373 26.18 -2.92 54.11
CA ARG A 373 26.35 -4.26 53.50
C ARG A 373 27.76 -4.53 52.96
N GLN A 374 28.52 -3.50 52.64
CA GLN A 374 29.91 -3.65 52.20
C GLN A 374 30.82 -3.90 53.40
N LYS A 375 30.61 -3.18 54.51
CA LYS A 375 31.31 -3.43 55.78
C LYS A 375 31.00 -4.82 56.34
N GLU A 376 29.72 -5.20 56.39
CA GLU A 376 29.29 -6.54 56.85
C GLU A 376 29.93 -7.68 56.03
N ARG A 377 30.12 -7.49 54.72
CA ARG A 377 30.82 -8.47 53.87
C ARG A 377 32.33 -8.49 54.11
N GLN A 378 32.94 -7.33 54.36
CA GLN A 378 34.36 -7.26 54.68
C GLN A 378 34.66 -7.84 56.05
N GLU A 379 33.75 -7.69 57.01
CA GLU A 379 33.83 -8.32 58.33
C GLU A 379 33.71 -9.84 58.21
N LYS A 380 32.68 -10.35 57.52
CA LYS A 380 32.55 -11.80 57.27
C LYS A 380 33.77 -12.40 56.58
N ASN A 381 34.29 -11.73 55.55
CA ASN A 381 35.48 -12.21 54.84
C ASN A 381 36.77 -12.13 55.69
N ARG A 382 36.78 -11.36 56.79
CA ARG A 382 37.88 -11.30 57.76
C ARG A 382 37.70 -12.30 58.91
N GLU A 383 36.47 -12.71 59.20
CA GLU A 383 36.16 -13.79 60.15
C GLU A 383 36.35 -15.18 59.53
N GLU A 384 36.22 -15.30 58.20
CA GLU A 384 36.44 -16.54 57.44
C GLU A 384 37.89 -16.74 56.96
N ALA A 385 38.80 -15.81 57.25
CA ALA A 385 40.24 -15.87 56.93
C ALA A 385 41.07 -15.90 58.21
#